data_AF-A0A239K5N6-F1
#
_entry.id   AF-A0A239K5N6-F1
#
_cell.length_a   1.000
_cell.length_b   1.000
_cell.length_c   1.000
_cell.angle_alpha   90.00
_cell.angle_beta   90.00
_cell.angle_gamma   90.00
#
_symmetry.space_group_name_H-M   'P 1'
#
loop_
_entity.id
_entity.type
_entity.pdbx_description
1 polymer ?
#
loop_
_entity_poly.entity_id
_entity_poly.type
_entity_poly.pdbx_seq_one_letter_code
_entity_poly.pdbx_strand_id
1 'polypeptide(L)'
;MEKMCNLLEVSRSGYYDWVDRPSSQRKIKHHRILKEIKRIHSKHPVWGVDPIWAEVKEIISCSRNTVYSIMKKNGIKSKRKAKWKATTNSNHNLAVAPNLLEQNFNINIPNTVWVGDITYHWTDEGWLYTAIVKDLCTKDVVGYAMGDRMTKELVIKAMKMALKRERPSPGLIFHSDYTEEKTMPKNLPISLDVSYNTFSST
;
A
#
# COMPACT_ATOMS: atom_id res chain seq x y z
N MET A 1 -48.37 13.26 -25.74
CA MET A 1 -48.11 13.31 -24.28
C MET A 1 -49.16 12.58 -23.47
N GLU A 2 -50.46 12.85 -23.66
CA GLU A 2 -51.55 12.16 -22.95
C GLU A 2 -51.55 10.63 -23.14
N LYS A 3 -51.33 10.16 -24.39
CA LYS A 3 -51.17 8.73 -24.70
C LYS A 3 -49.99 8.06 -23.97
N MET A 4 -48.90 8.79 -23.72
CA MET A 4 -47.72 8.28 -22.98
C MET A 4 -47.97 8.23 -21.47
N CYS A 5 -48.67 9.23 -20.92
CA CYS A 5 -49.02 9.24 -19.50
C CYS A 5 -49.99 8.10 -19.15
N ASN A 6 -50.96 7.83 -20.03
CA ASN A 6 -51.90 6.72 -19.86
C ASN A 6 -51.21 5.36 -20.01
N LEU A 7 -50.30 5.21 -20.98
CA LEU A 7 -49.55 3.96 -21.19
C LEU A 7 -48.63 3.63 -20.01
N LEU A 8 -48.08 4.64 -19.35
CA LEU A 8 -47.16 4.51 -18.21
C LEU A 8 -47.86 4.64 -16.85
N GLU A 9 -49.20 4.72 -16.82
CA GLU A 9 -50.03 4.86 -15.61
C GLU A 9 -49.61 6.02 -14.69
N VAL A 10 -49.13 7.13 -15.27
CA VAL A 10 -48.75 8.34 -14.53
C VAL A 10 -49.75 9.47 -14.78
N SER A 11 -50.04 10.27 -13.76
CA SER A 11 -50.92 11.42 -13.90
C SER A 11 -50.28 12.52 -14.75
N ARG A 12 -51.09 13.19 -15.58
CA ARG A 12 -50.63 14.32 -16.40
C ARG A 12 -50.05 15.45 -15.54
N SER A 13 -50.69 15.76 -14.40
CA SER A 13 -50.19 16.75 -13.44
C SER A 13 -48.86 16.32 -12.83
N GLY A 14 -48.73 15.06 -12.41
CA GLY A 14 -47.48 14.52 -11.87
C GLY A 14 -46.32 14.53 -12.88
N TYR A 15 -46.62 14.34 -14.17
CA TYR A 15 -45.62 14.48 -15.24
C TYR A 15 -45.11 15.93 -15.36
N TYR A 16 -46.00 16.92 -15.45
CA TYR A 16 -45.58 18.33 -15.54
C TYR A 16 -44.91 18.81 -14.25
N ASP A 17 -45.41 18.41 -13.08
CA ASP A 17 -44.78 18.67 -11.77
C ASP A 17 -43.38 18.05 -11.64
N TRP A 18 -43.09 16.98 -12.38
CA TRP A 18 -41.76 16.38 -12.46
C TRP A 18 -40.87 17.10 -13.46
N VAL A 19 -41.40 17.48 -14.64
CA VAL A 19 -40.68 18.22 -15.68
C VAL A 19 -40.24 19.59 -15.16
N ASP A 20 -41.14 20.31 -14.49
CA ASP A 20 -40.89 21.68 -14.01
C ASP A 20 -40.25 21.69 -12.62
N ARG A 21 -39.96 20.52 -12.04
CA ARG A 21 -39.44 20.41 -10.66
C ARG A 21 -38.06 21.09 -10.56
N PRO A 22 -37.91 22.16 -9.76
CA PRO A 22 -36.61 22.76 -9.52
C PRO A 22 -35.68 21.77 -8.81
N SER A 23 -34.37 21.98 -8.97
CA SER A 23 -33.38 21.13 -8.31
C SER A 23 -33.61 21.11 -6.81
N SER A 24 -33.79 19.92 -6.23
CA SER A 24 -34.00 19.77 -4.80
C SER A 24 -32.82 20.35 -4.00
N GLN A 25 -33.09 20.80 -2.77
CA GLN A 25 -32.05 21.31 -1.88
C GLN A 25 -30.89 20.33 -1.70
N ARG A 26 -31.21 19.02 -1.71
CA ARG A 26 -30.20 17.95 -1.71
C ARG A 26 -29.31 17.98 -2.96
N LYS A 27 -29.89 18.15 -4.15
CA LYS A 27 -29.14 18.22 -5.41
C LYS A 27 -28.24 19.46 -5.45
N ILE A 28 -28.74 20.60 -4.97
CA ILE A 28 -27.96 21.84 -4.83
C ILE A 28 -26.78 21.63 -3.86
N LYS A 29 -27.03 21.06 -2.68
CA LYS A 29 -25.98 20.75 -1.70
C LYS A 29 -24.93 19.79 -2.26
N HIS A 30 -25.34 18.73 -2.93
CA HIS A 30 -24.43 17.79 -3.58
C HIS A 30 -23.56 18.46 -4.65
N HIS A 31 -24.12 19.41 -5.41
CA HIS A 31 -23.36 20.17 -6.40
C HIS A 31 -22.29 21.06 -5.74
N ARG A 32 -22.63 21.73 -4.63
CA ARG A 32 -21.67 22.52 -3.83
C ARG A 32 -20.55 21.64 -3.27
N ILE A 33 -20.89 20.48 -2.69
CA ILE A 33 -19.91 19.51 -2.19
C ILE A 33 -18.98 19.03 -3.32
N LEU A 34 -19.53 18.71 -4.49
CA LEU A 34 -18.73 18.30 -5.65
C LEU A 34 -17.72 19.37 -6.08
N LYS A 35 -18.11 20.66 -6.04
CA LYS A 35 -17.22 21.78 -6.36
C LYS A 35 -16.02 21.82 -5.43
N GLU A 36 -16.25 21.67 -4.12
CA GLU A 36 -15.16 21.62 -3.13
C GLU A 36 -14.29 20.38 -3.27
N ILE A 37 -14.88 19.21 -3.49
CA ILE A 37 -14.15 17.97 -3.75
C ILE A 37 -13.19 18.15 -4.94
N LYS A 38 -13.66 18.72 -6.06
CA LYS A 38 -12.82 18.96 -7.24
C LYS A 38 -11.69 19.95 -6.96
N ARG A 39 -11.96 21.02 -6.21
CA ARG A 39 -10.96 22.03 -5.82
C ARG A 39 -9.87 21.45 -4.91
N ILE A 40 -10.23 20.59 -3.97
CA ILE A 40 -9.27 19.94 -3.06
C ILE A 40 -8.49 18.86 -3.81
N HIS A 41 -9.16 18.03 -4.60
CA HIS A 41 -8.53 16.95 -5.36
C HIS A 41 -7.55 17.45 -6.43
N SER A 42 -7.80 18.62 -7.03
CA SER A 42 -6.84 19.21 -7.98
C SER A 42 -5.52 19.61 -7.31
N LYS A 43 -5.56 20.05 -6.06
CA LYS A 43 -4.36 20.37 -5.25
C LYS A 43 -3.68 19.11 -4.71
N HIS A 44 -4.47 18.10 -4.36
CA HIS A 44 -3.96 16.85 -3.78
C HIS A 44 -4.51 15.61 -4.53
N PRO A 45 -4.00 15.30 -5.74
CA PRO A 45 -4.52 14.20 -6.55
C PRO A 45 -4.38 12.82 -5.91
N VAL A 46 -3.45 12.68 -4.97
CA VAL A 46 -3.16 11.45 -4.20
C VAL A 46 -4.19 11.21 -3.09
N TRP A 47 -4.96 12.22 -2.67
CA TRP A 47 -5.88 12.10 -1.56
C TRP A 47 -7.10 11.24 -1.91
N GLY A 48 -7.48 10.39 -0.96
CA GLY A 48 -8.68 9.57 -1.00
C GLY A 48 -9.86 10.23 -0.27
N VAL A 49 -10.88 9.42 0.03
CA VAL A 49 -12.13 9.90 0.63
C VAL A 49 -11.92 10.54 2.00
N ASP A 50 -11.10 9.94 2.86
CA ASP A 50 -10.93 10.38 4.26
C ASP A 50 -10.32 11.78 4.39
N PRO A 51 -9.15 12.09 3.78
CA PRO A 51 -8.60 13.44 3.83
C PRO A 51 -9.48 14.46 3.11
N ILE A 52 -10.12 14.09 1.99
CA ILE A 52 -11.06 14.99 1.30
C ILE A 52 -12.28 15.28 2.17
N TRP A 53 -12.85 14.29 2.83
CA TRP A 53 -13.98 14.47 3.75
C TRP A 53 -13.60 15.35 4.93
N ALA A 54 -12.40 15.17 5.50
CA ALA A 54 -11.91 15.98 6.61
C ALA A 54 -11.87 17.48 6.26
N GLU A 55 -11.51 17.83 5.03
CA GLU A 55 -11.52 19.22 4.55
C GLU A 55 -12.92 19.72 4.17
N VAL A 56 -13.69 18.90 3.45
CA VAL A 56 -15.01 19.29 2.95
C VAL A 56 -16.00 19.51 4.09
N LYS A 57 -15.94 18.71 5.17
CA LYS A 57 -16.87 18.81 6.30
C LYS A 57 -16.75 20.13 7.06
N GLU A 58 -15.56 20.75 7.07
CA GLU A 58 -15.31 22.06 7.71
C GLU A 58 -15.99 23.20 6.94
N ILE A 59 -16.21 23.02 5.63
CA ILE A 59 -16.87 24.01 4.76
C ILE A 59 -18.37 23.72 4.67
N ILE A 60 -18.75 22.45 4.49
CA ILE A 60 -20.12 22.00 4.30
C ILE A 60 -20.34 20.72 5.11
N SER A 61 -21.19 20.80 6.13
CA SER A 61 -21.57 19.63 6.94
C SER A 61 -22.11 18.50 6.04
N CYS A 62 -21.38 17.38 6.01
CA CYS A 62 -21.69 16.21 5.20
C CYS A 62 -21.09 14.94 5.81
N SER A 63 -21.71 13.80 5.52
CA SER A 63 -21.19 12.50 5.95
C SER A 63 -20.09 12.04 4.99
N ARG A 64 -19.17 11.22 5.53
CA ARG A 64 -18.15 10.52 4.74
C ARG A 64 -18.76 9.75 3.56
N ASN A 65 -19.89 9.09 3.77
CA ASN A 65 -20.60 8.33 2.73
C ASN A 65 -21.15 9.23 1.62
N THR A 66 -21.58 10.46 1.93
CA THR A 66 -21.97 11.43 0.92
C THR A 66 -20.78 11.81 0.04
N VAL A 67 -19.61 12.10 0.63
CA VAL A 67 -18.38 12.40 -0.11
C VAL A 67 -17.97 11.22 -0.98
N TYR A 68 -17.94 10.01 -0.43
CA TYR A 68 -17.65 8.79 -1.17
C TYR A 68 -18.58 8.59 -2.37
N SER A 69 -19.90 8.72 -2.17
CA SER A 69 -20.88 8.55 -3.24
C SER A 69 -20.69 9.58 -4.35
N ILE A 70 -20.41 10.84 -4.00
CA ILE A 70 -20.15 11.91 -4.97
C ILE A 70 -18.85 11.66 -5.74
N MET A 71 -17.77 11.30 -5.05
CA MET A 71 -16.49 10.94 -5.69
C MET A 71 -16.67 9.77 -6.66
N LYS A 72 -17.32 8.69 -6.22
CA LYS A 72 -17.60 7.50 -7.03
C LYS A 72 -18.40 7.84 -8.29
N LYS A 73 -19.49 8.61 -8.16
CA LYS A 73 -20.33 9.05 -9.29
C LYS A 73 -19.61 9.93 -10.30
N ASN A 74 -18.54 10.61 -9.90
CA ASN A 74 -17.77 11.53 -10.75
C ASN A 74 -16.40 10.97 -11.16
N GLY A 75 -16.12 9.68 -10.89
CA GLY A 75 -14.85 9.05 -11.24
C GLY A 75 -13.62 9.65 -10.53
N ILE A 76 -13.82 10.36 -9.41
CA ILE A 76 -12.74 10.97 -8.64
C ILE A 76 -12.12 9.90 -7.75
N LYS A 77 -10.87 9.56 -8.03
CA LYS A 77 -10.10 8.54 -7.29
C LYS A 77 -8.72 9.07 -6.94
N SER A 78 -8.15 8.52 -5.87
CA SER A 78 -6.74 8.74 -5.52
C SER A 78 -5.86 8.29 -6.68
N LYS A 79 -5.01 9.19 -7.17
CA LYS A 79 -4.00 8.92 -8.19
C LYS A 79 -2.67 8.66 -7.48
N ARG A 80 -2.28 7.39 -7.36
CA ARG A 80 -0.92 7.03 -6.91
C ARG A 80 0.02 7.03 -8.11
N LYS A 81 1.22 7.59 -7.97
CA LYS A 81 2.28 7.43 -8.98
C LYS A 81 2.73 5.97 -8.99
N ALA A 82 3.03 5.43 -10.18
CA ALA A 82 3.66 4.11 -10.31
C ALA A 82 5.02 4.11 -9.58
N LYS A 83 5.42 2.95 -9.03
CA LYS A 83 6.75 2.79 -8.41
C LYS A 83 7.82 3.01 -9.49
N TRP A 84 8.80 3.86 -9.21
CA TRP A 84 9.81 4.34 -10.17
C TRP A 84 11.00 3.39 -10.36
N LYS A 85 11.13 2.33 -9.56
CA LYS A 85 12.15 1.29 -9.75
C LYS A 85 11.58 -0.12 -9.59
N ALA A 86 11.81 -0.95 -10.60
CA ALA A 86 11.70 -2.40 -10.47
C ALA A 86 12.89 -2.88 -9.63
N THR A 87 12.59 -3.45 -8.46
CA THR A 87 13.60 -3.90 -7.48
C THR A 87 13.99 -5.36 -7.65
N THR A 88 13.19 -6.14 -8.36
CA THR A 88 13.34 -7.60 -8.44
C THR A 88 13.30 -8.02 -9.89
N ASN A 89 14.39 -8.60 -10.39
CA ASN A 89 14.32 -9.44 -11.57
C ASN A 89 13.94 -10.84 -11.08
N SER A 90 12.66 -11.19 -11.11
CA SER A 90 12.15 -12.51 -10.72
C SER A 90 12.50 -13.62 -11.73
N ASN A 91 13.15 -13.28 -12.84
CA ASN A 91 13.49 -14.18 -13.93
C ASN A 91 14.99 -14.50 -13.91
N HIS A 92 15.45 -15.22 -12.88
CA HIS A 92 16.84 -15.65 -12.76
C HIS A 92 16.95 -17.17 -12.51
N ASN A 93 18.07 -17.75 -12.94
CA ASN A 93 18.35 -19.18 -12.83
C ASN A 93 19.11 -19.55 -11.53
N LEU A 94 18.81 -18.89 -10.41
CA LEU A 94 19.45 -19.22 -9.13
C LEU A 94 18.62 -20.28 -8.41
N ALA A 95 19.30 -21.10 -7.60
CA ALA A 95 18.62 -22.07 -6.79
C ALA A 95 17.71 -21.38 -5.75
N VAL A 96 16.67 -22.11 -5.37
CA VAL A 96 15.60 -21.65 -4.48
C VAL A 96 15.86 -22.30 -3.15
N ALA A 97 16.08 -21.51 -2.09
CA ALA A 97 16.12 -22.06 -0.75
C ALA A 97 14.73 -22.59 -0.38
N PRO A 98 14.63 -23.67 0.41
CA PRO A 98 13.34 -24.19 0.85
C PRO A 98 12.61 -23.14 1.70
N ASN A 99 11.30 -22.96 1.45
CA ASN A 99 10.43 -22.09 2.26
C ASN A 99 10.17 -22.73 3.62
N LEU A 100 11.04 -22.45 4.60
CA LEU A 100 10.96 -22.98 5.96
C LEU A 100 9.88 -22.30 6.82
N LEU A 101 9.44 -21.10 6.45
CA LEU A 101 8.43 -20.34 7.18
C LEU A 101 7.00 -20.80 6.89
N GLU A 102 6.71 -21.35 5.70
CA GLU A 102 5.37 -21.75 5.27
C GLU A 102 4.28 -20.68 5.52
N GLN A 103 4.65 -19.39 5.45
CA GLN A 103 3.80 -18.24 5.79
C GLN A 103 3.31 -18.17 7.26
N ASN A 104 3.94 -18.89 8.19
CA ASN A 104 3.66 -18.79 9.61
C ASN A 104 4.41 -17.63 10.27
N PHE A 105 3.78 -16.46 10.31
CA PHE A 105 4.35 -15.26 10.92
C PHE A 105 4.06 -15.11 12.42
N ASN A 106 3.45 -16.11 13.06
CA ASN A 106 3.09 -16.07 14.48
C ASN A 106 4.18 -16.73 15.34
N ILE A 107 5.23 -15.96 15.60
CA ILE A 107 6.41 -16.41 16.37
C ILE A 107 6.32 -15.84 17.79
N ASN A 108 6.37 -16.71 18.79
CA ASN A 108 6.19 -16.34 20.20
C ASN A 108 7.51 -16.23 20.98
N ILE A 109 8.64 -16.55 20.33
CA ILE A 109 9.96 -16.54 20.95
C ILE A 109 10.87 -15.55 20.18
N PRO A 110 11.41 -14.51 20.83
CA PRO A 110 12.38 -13.61 20.22
C PRO A 110 13.57 -14.37 19.65
N ASN A 111 14.21 -13.80 18.63
CA ASN A 111 15.44 -14.30 18.03
C ASN A 111 15.33 -15.73 17.46
N THR A 112 14.11 -16.14 17.11
CA THR A 112 13.84 -17.44 16.46
C THR A 112 13.63 -17.31 14.97
N VAL A 113 12.97 -16.23 14.53
CA VAL A 113 12.80 -15.93 13.11
C VAL A 113 12.99 -14.44 12.86
N TRP A 114 13.91 -14.12 11.96
CA TRP A 114 14.14 -12.77 11.46
C TRP A 114 13.73 -12.69 10.00
N VAL A 115 13.16 -11.55 9.62
CA VAL A 115 12.87 -11.20 8.23
C VAL A 115 13.75 -10.05 7.77
N GLY A 116 14.26 -10.14 6.55
CA GLY A 116 15.04 -9.12 5.88
C GLY A 116 14.27 -8.48 4.73
N ASP A 117 14.38 -7.16 4.60
CA ASP A 117 13.85 -6.41 3.45
C ASP A 117 14.83 -5.29 3.04
N ILE A 118 14.78 -4.90 1.76
CA ILE A 118 15.49 -3.72 1.25
C ILE A 118 14.46 -2.73 0.71
N THR A 119 14.42 -1.56 1.34
CA THR A 119 13.63 -0.43 0.87
C THR A 119 14.54 0.67 0.30
N TYR A 120 13.95 1.64 -0.38
CA TYR A 120 14.68 2.73 -1.02
C TYR A 120 13.93 4.05 -0.93
N HIS A 121 14.68 5.13 -0.77
CA HIS A 121 14.18 6.48 -0.56
C HIS A 121 14.86 7.43 -1.55
N TRP A 122 14.09 8.35 -2.14
CA TRP A 122 14.65 9.43 -2.96
C TRP A 122 15.11 10.57 -2.07
N THR A 123 16.35 11.03 -2.25
CA THR A 123 16.95 12.17 -1.57
C THR A 123 17.49 13.17 -2.59
N ASP A 124 17.94 14.34 -2.14
CA ASP A 124 18.56 15.34 -3.02
C ASP A 124 19.93 14.88 -3.57
N GLU A 125 20.53 13.86 -2.97
CA GLU A 125 21.80 13.25 -3.38
C GLU A 125 21.60 11.99 -4.25
N GLY A 126 20.35 11.55 -4.45
CA GLY A 126 20.00 10.39 -5.25
C GLY A 126 19.22 9.31 -4.48
N TRP A 127 19.39 8.05 -4.87
CA TRP A 127 18.69 6.93 -4.22
C TRP A 127 19.46 6.46 -2.99
N LEU A 128 18.80 6.46 -1.82
CA LEU A 128 19.28 5.82 -0.60
C LEU A 128 18.58 4.48 -0.43
N TYR A 129 19.35 3.40 -0.40
CA TYR A 129 18.90 2.05 -0.13
C TYR A 129 19.09 1.71 1.35
N THR A 130 18.08 1.11 1.96
CA THR A 130 18.08 0.73 3.37
C THR A 130 17.75 -0.76 3.47
N ALA A 131 18.71 -1.57 3.93
CA ALA A 131 18.45 -2.96 4.33
C ALA A 131 18.06 -3.00 5.80
N ILE A 132 17.03 -3.77 6.13
CA ILE A 132 16.46 -3.90 7.47
C ILE A 132 16.37 -5.39 7.81
N VAL A 133 16.72 -5.74 9.05
CA VAL A 133 16.49 -7.05 9.66
C VAL A 133 15.55 -6.84 10.85
N LYS A 134 14.41 -7.52 10.83
CA LYS A 134 13.34 -7.40 11.80
C LYS A 134 13.07 -8.73 12.47
N ASP A 135 12.90 -8.72 13.78
CA ASP A 135 12.47 -9.89 14.55
C ASP A 135 10.96 -10.09 14.41
N LEU A 136 10.52 -11.30 14.04
CA LEU A 136 9.09 -11.58 13.86
C LEU A 136 8.31 -11.71 15.17
N CYS A 137 8.94 -12.04 16.30
CA CYS A 137 8.28 -12.09 17.60
C CYS A 137 8.10 -10.67 18.16
N THR A 138 9.20 -9.92 18.32
CA THR A 138 9.15 -8.60 18.99
C THR A 138 8.69 -7.48 18.07
N LYS A 139 8.79 -7.69 16.75
CA LYS A 139 8.60 -6.69 15.69
C LYS A 139 9.65 -5.58 15.69
N ASP A 140 10.73 -5.72 16.46
CA ASP A 140 11.82 -4.75 16.51
C ASP A 140 12.73 -4.86 15.28
N VAL A 141 13.30 -3.72 14.88
CA VAL A 141 14.42 -3.68 13.95
C VAL A 141 15.70 -3.98 14.73
N VAL A 142 16.24 -5.17 14.49
CA VAL A 142 17.43 -5.70 15.17
C VAL A 142 18.71 -5.37 14.40
N GLY A 143 18.62 -5.17 13.08
CA GLY A 143 19.73 -4.80 12.21
C GLY A 143 19.29 -3.85 11.09
N TYR A 144 20.18 -2.94 10.68
CA TYR A 144 19.97 -2.15 9.47
C TYR A 144 21.30 -1.70 8.85
N ALA A 145 21.26 -1.32 7.58
CA ALA A 145 22.37 -0.67 6.89
C ALA A 145 21.84 0.22 5.77
N MET A 146 22.57 1.28 5.44
CA MET A 146 22.22 2.20 4.34
C MET A 146 23.36 2.30 3.32
N GLY A 147 23.02 2.56 2.07
CA GLY A 147 23.98 2.71 0.97
C GLY A 147 23.35 3.39 -0.26
N ASP A 148 24.20 3.84 -1.18
CA ASP A 148 23.82 4.48 -2.44
C ASP A 148 23.41 3.47 -3.53
N ARG A 149 23.65 2.17 -3.30
CA ARG A 149 23.34 1.07 -4.21
C ARG A 149 22.66 -0.08 -3.49
N MET A 150 21.76 -0.75 -4.20
CA MET A 150 21.21 -2.04 -3.77
C MET A 150 22.27 -3.13 -3.99
N THR A 151 23.00 -3.50 -2.94
CA THR A 151 24.03 -4.53 -3.01
C THR A 151 23.86 -5.57 -1.91
N LYS A 152 24.50 -6.73 -2.09
CA LYS A 152 24.50 -7.81 -1.10
C LYS A 152 25.22 -7.42 0.19
N GLU A 153 26.28 -6.63 0.06
CA GLU A 153 27.05 -6.12 1.19
C GLU A 153 26.17 -5.27 2.11
N LEU A 154 25.16 -4.58 1.57
CA LEU A 154 24.18 -3.84 2.35
C LEU A 154 23.39 -4.78 3.28
N VAL A 155 22.86 -5.88 2.75
CA VAL A 155 22.13 -6.90 3.53
C VAL A 155 23.06 -7.57 4.55
N ILE A 156 24.27 -7.95 4.13
CA ILE A 156 25.27 -8.57 5.02
C ILE A 156 25.63 -7.63 6.18
N LYS A 157 25.75 -6.32 5.95
CA LYS A 157 26.01 -5.32 7.00
C LYS A 157 24.86 -5.27 8.01
N ALA A 158 23.62 -5.20 7.53
CA ALA A 158 22.44 -5.22 8.39
C ALA A 158 22.37 -6.51 9.22
N MET A 159 22.65 -7.65 8.60
CA MET A 159 22.67 -8.95 9.28
C MET A 159 23.78 -9.06 10.33
N LYS A 160 25.00 -8.61 10.00
CA LYS A 160 26.11 -8.55 10.97
C LYS A 160 25.79 -7.66 12.17
N MET A 161 25.11 -6.54 11.93
CA MET A 161 24.65 -5.66 13.00
C MET A 161 23.65 -6.39 13.92
N ALA A 162 22.64 -7.06 13.34
CA ALA A 162 21.66 -7.83 14.09
C ALA A 162 22.31 -8.92 14.94
N LEU A 163 23.21 -9.72 14.35
CA LEU A 163 23.90 -10.80 15.06
C LEU A 163 24.75 -10.31 16.23
N LYS A 164 25.45 -9.18 16.04
CA LYS A 164 26.29 -8.60 17.10
C LYS A 164 25.43 -8.09 18.26
N ARG A 165 24.26 -7.53 17.95
CA ARG A 165 23.34 -6.93 18.92
C ARG A 165 22.58 -7.99 19.71
N GLU A 166 21.91 -8.89 19.01
CA GLU A 166 20.94 -9.83 19.61
C GLU A 166 21.58 -11.13 20.08
N ARG A 167 22.72 -11.53 19.50
CA ARG A 167 23.45 -12.76 19.84
C ARG A 167 22.51 -13.98 19.94
N PRO A 168 21.74 -14.28 18.89
CA PRO A 168 20.76 -15.35 18.89
C PRO A 168 21.42 -16.72 19.13
N SER A 169 20.66 -17.63 19.74
CA SER A 169 21.06 -19.04 19.83
C SER A 169 21.12 -19.69 18.46
N PRO A 170 21.89 -20.79 18.28
CA PRO A 170 21.88 -21.57 17.05
C PRO A 170 20.47 -22.03 16.68
N GLY A 171 20.14 -21.96 15.39
CA GLY A 171 18.84 -22.37 14.86
C GLY A 171 17.88 -21.22 14.52
N LEU A 172 18.32 -19.97 14.66
CA LEU A 172 17.62 -18.80 14.10
C LEU A 172 17.35 -19.03 12.61
N ILE A 173 16.12 -18.77 12.18
CA ILE A 173 15.74 -18.73 10.77
C ILE A 173 15.82 -17.29 10.28
N PHE A 174 16.55 -17.05 9.19
CA PHE A 174 16.53 -15.76 8.49
C PHE A 174 15.83 -15.90 7.15
N HIS A 175 14.78 -15.12 6.96
CA HIS A 175 13.97 -15.09 5.75
C HIS A 175 14.14 -13.78 5.00
N SER A 176 14.43 -13.86 3.70
CA SER A 176 14.64 -12.68 2.88
C SER A 176 13.98 -12.87 1.52
N ASP A 177 13.16 -11.90 1.12
CA ASP A 177 12.55 -11.83 -0.21
C ASP A 177 13.56 -11.42 -1.31
N TYR A 178 14.83 -11.15 -0.93
CA TYR A 178 15.92 -10.84 -1.86
C TYR A 178 16.53 -12.12 -2.46
N THR A 179 16.56 -12.17 -3.79
CA THR A 179 16.66 -13.39 -4.62
C THR A 179 18.06 -13.85 -5.00
N GLU A 180 19.10 -13.59 -4.19
CA GLU A 180 20.44 -14.15 -4.47
C GLU A 180 20.95 -15.07 -3.36
N GLU A 181 20.54 -16.35 -3.44
CA GLU A 181 20.85 -17.44 -2.52
C GLU A 181 22.36 -17.68 -2.30
N LYS A 182 23.23 -17.32 -3.25
CA LYS A 182 24.65 -17.68 -3.21
C LYS A 182 25.54 -16.91 -2.21
N THR A 183 25.01 -16.07 -1.33
CA THR A 183 25.84 -14.99 -0.74
C THR A 183 25.77 -14.73 0.76
N MET A 184 25.09 -15.57 1.53
CA MET A 184 25.24 -15.56 2.98
C MET A 184 26.44 -16.46 3.39
N PRO A 185 27.34 -16.02 4.28
CA PRO A 185 28.49 -16.82 4.68
C PRO A 185 28.03 -18.13 5.31
N LYS A 186 28.50 -19.26 4.76
CA LYS A 186 28.12 -20.64 5.14
C LYS A 186 28.42 -21.03 6.60
N ASN A 187 29.13 -20.18 7.35
CA ASN A 187 29.59 -20.44 8.72
C ASN A 187 28.78 -19.67 9.78
N LEU A 188 27.59 -19.18 9.45
CA LEU A 188 26.70 -18.55 10.44
C LEU A 188 25.85 -19.61 11.15
N PRO A 189 25.53 -19.45 12.46
CA PRO A 189 24.70 -20.38 13.24
C PRO A 189 23.20 -20.28 12.89
N ILE A 190 22.86 -20.03 11.62
CA ILE A 190 21.56 -19.57 11.14
C ILE A 190 21.10 -20.45 9.99
N SER A 191 19.83 -20.84 10.01
CA SER A 191 19.15 -21.50 8.91
C SER A 191 18.58 -20.45 7.95
N LEU A 192 18.84 -20.59 6.65
CA LEU A 192 18.41 -19.63 5.63
C LEU A 192 17.16 -20.11 4.91
N ASP A 193 16.21 -19.19 4.78
CA ASP A 193 14.97 -19.34 4.01
C ASP A 193 14.87 -18.20 3.00
N VAL A 194 14.52 -18.49 1.75
CA VAL A 194 14.32 -17.53 0.66
C VAL A 194 13.00 -17.87 -0.02
N SER A 195 12.00 -17.01 0.11
CA SER A 195 10.72 -17.21 -0.57
C SER A 195 10.54 -16.27 -1.77
N TYR A 196 9.86 -16.76 -2.80
CA TYR A 196 9.53 -16.01 -4.00
C TYR A 196 8.09 -15.53 -3.91
N ASN A 197 7.88 -14.21 -3.92
CA ASN A 197 6.57 -13.64 -4.19
C ASN A 197 6.23 -13.78 -5.69
N THR A 198 5.54 -14.86 -6.07
CA THR A 198 4.94 -15.01 -7.39
C THR A 198 3.70 -14.11 -7.50
N PHE A 199 3.91 -12.82 -7.76
CA PHE A 199 2.82 -11.99 -8.28
C PHE A 199 2.68 -12.24 -9.78
N SER A 200 1.75 -13.13 -10.13
CA SER A 200 1.21 -13.32 -11.46
C SER A 200 0.70 -11.97 -11.98
N SER A 201 1.34 -11.43 -13.01
CA SER A 201 0.84 -10.28 -13.76
C SER A 201 -0.29 -10.72 -14.69
N THR A 202 -1.52 -10.28 -14.42
CA THR A 202 -2.57 -10.08 -15.42
C THR A 202 -2.96 -8.62 -15.49
#